data_AF-A0A1H9I204-F1
#
_entry.id   AF-A0A1H9I204-F1
#
_cell.length_a   1.000
_cell.length_b   1.000
_cell.length_c   1.000
_cell.angle_alpha   90.00
_cell.angle_beta   90.00
_cell.angle_gamma   90.00
#
_symmetry.space_group_name_H-M   'P 1'
#
loop_
_entity.id
_entity.type
_entity.pdbx_description
1 polymer ?
#
loop_
_entity_poly.entity_id
_entity_poly.type
_entity_poly.pdbx_seq_one_letter_code
_entity_poly.pdbx_strand_id
1 'polypeptide(L)'
;MPNFIIKTHQKETIYKGNQIFILNKGMNSGKPQKEPFTNSYVIIFSNQEDSETMYWLAYCLWKFKFWHQSLYGSVIPFLRIQDFKKDFSTKVNEMLHDF
;
A
#
# COMPACT_ATOMS: atom_id res chain seq x y z
N MET A 1 16.50 4.93 -2.57
CA MET A 1 15.10 4.44 -2.54
C MET A 1 15.08 3.13 -1.78
N PRO A 2 14.19 2.95 -0.79
CA PRO A 2 14.00 1.67 -0.13
C PRO A 2 13.60 0.63 -1.17
N ASN A 3 14.27 -0.52 -1.15
CA ASN A 3 14.01 -1.60 -2.08
C ASN A 3 12.77 -2.36 -1.62
N PHE A 4 11.60 -1.96 -2.11
CA PHE A 4 10.33 -2.65 -1.87
C PHE A 4 9.65 -3.05 -3.17
N ILE A 5 8.87 -4.12 -3.13
CA ILE A 5 8.17 -4.65 -4.30
C ILE A 5 6.67 -4.63 -4.06
N ILE A 6 5.92 -3.94 -4.93
CA ILE A 6 4.45 -3.92 -4.88
C ILE A 6 3.87 -4.87 -5.93
N LYS A 7 3.01 -5.80 -5.49
CA LYS A 7 2.28 -6.74 -6.35
C LYS A 7 0.81 -6.85 -5.94
N THR A 8 -0.03 -7.39 -6.81
CA THR A 8 -1.38 -7.83 -6.43
C THR A 8 -1.27 -9.10 -5.61
N HIS A 9 -1.97 -9.15 -4.47
CA HIS A 9 -2.04 -10.36 -3.67
C HIS A 9 -2.80 -11.44 -4.44
N GLN A 10 -2.26 -12.66 -4.47
CA GLN A 10 -2.93 -13.84 -4.98
C GLN A 10 -3.22 -14.77 -3.82
N LYS A 11 -4.45 -15.30 -3.79
CA LYS A 11 -4.90 -16.25 -2.77
C LYS A 11 -3.90 -17.41 -2.70
N GLU A 12 -3.59 -17.88 -1.48
CA GLU A 12 -2.67 -18.99 -1.20
C GLU A 12 -1.18 -18.72 -1.52
N THR A 13 -0.82 -17.51 -1.95
CA THR A 13 0.59 -17.15 -2.13
C THR A 13 1.27 -16.90 -0.79
N ILE A 14 2.35 -17.62 -0.53
CA ILE A 14 3.23 -17.38 0.62
C ILE A 14 4.33 -16.41 0.19
N TYR A 15 4.35 -15.23 0.80
CA TYR A 15 5.43 -14.27 0.62
C TYR A 15 6.51 -14.54 1.66
N LYS A 16 7.77 -14.44 1.23
CA LYS A 16 8.93 -14.55 2.11
C LYS A 16 9.38 -13.14 2.51
N GLY A 17 9.65 -12.93 3.79
CA GLY A 17 10.15 -11.66 4.32
C GLY A 17 9.06 -10.82 4.99
N ASN A 18 9.38 -9.54 5.21
CA ASN A 18 8.44 -8.60 5.83
C ASN A 18 7.45 -8.10 4.79
N GLN A 19 6.17 -8.12 5.14
CA GLN A 19 5.09 -7.80 4.20
C GLN A 19 3.99 -6.99 4.86
N ILE A 20 3.42 -6.07 4.09
CA ILE A 20 2.20 -5.37 4.45
C ILE A 20 1.20 -5.52 3.30
N PHE A 21 -0.08 -5.53 3.65
CA PHE A 21 -1.17 -5.65 2.72
C PHE A 21 -1.96 -4.35 2.69
N ILE A 22 -2.31 -3.89 1.49
CA ILE A 22 -3.04 -2.65 1.26
C ILE A 22 -4.36 -3.01 0.61
N LEU A 23 -5.48 -2.70 1.27
CA LEU A 23 -6.81 -2.91 0.71
C LEU A 23 -6.97 -2.09 -0.58
N ASN A 24 -7.45 -2.70 -1.67
CA ASN A 24 -7.58 -1.98 -2.95
C ASN A 24 -9.04 -1.79 -3.43
N LYS A 25 -10.04 -2.28 -2.69
CA LYS A 25 -11.46 -2.12 -3.01
C LYS A 25 -12.26 -1.52 -1.86
N GLY A 26 -13.29 -0.76 -2.22
CA GLY A 26 -14.22 -0.08 -1.33
C GLY A 26 -13.72 1.28 -0.84
N MET A 27 -14.54 1.93 -0.02
CA MET A 27 -14.24 3.25 0.58
C MET A 27 -13.06 3.24 1.56
N ASN A 28 -12.60 2.06 1.97
CA ASN A 28 -11.42 1.89 2.82
C ASN A 28 -10.14 1.59 2.02
N SER A 29 -10.15 1.74 0.70
CA SER A 29 -8.98 1.52 -0.14
C SER A 29 -7.78 2.34 0.34
N GLY A 30 -6.61 1.73 0.30
CA GLY A 30 -5.36 2.27 0.87
C GLY A 30 -5.10 1.89 2.32
N LYS A 31 -6.06 1.26 3.01
CA LYS A 31 -5.87 0.79 4.39
C LYS A 31 -4.76 -0.28 4.46
N PRO A 32 -3.71 -0.08 5.28
CA PRO A 32 -2.72 -1.11 5.53
C PRO A 32 -3.16 -2.11 6.61
N GLN A 33 -2.71 -3.36 6.47
CA GLN A 33 -2.86 -4.43 7.46
C GLN A 33 -1.68 -5.42 7.36
N LYS A 34 -1.37 -6.14 8.44
CA LYS A 34 -0.33 -7.19 8.45
C LYS A 34 -0.80 -8.53 7.87
N GLU A 35 -2.11 -8.69 7.77
CA GLU A 35 -2.78 -9.87 7.20
C GLU A 35 -3.39 -9.54 5.84
N PRO A 36 -3.46 -10.52 4.92
CA PRO A 36 -4.02 -10.30 3.59
C PRO A 36 -5.53 -10.05 3.62
N PHE A 37 -5.99 -9.25 2.66
CA PHE A 37 -7.41 -9.16 2.31
C PHE A 37 -7.70 -9.96 1.05
N THR A 38 -8.97 -10.27 0.78
CA THR A 38 -9.38 -10.88 -0.49
C THR A 38 -9.00 -10.02 -1.70
N ASN A 39 -9.01 -8.69 -1.54
CA ASN A 39 -8.63 -7.74 -2.58
C ASN A 39 -7.58 -6.78 -2.01
N SER A 40 -6.31 -7.17 -2.08
CA SER A 40 -5.21 -6.33 -1.60
C SER A 40 -4.02 -6.31 -2.53
N TYR A 41 -3.24 -5.24 -2.44
CA TYR A 41 -1.85 -5.25 -2.85
C TYR A 41 -0.99 -5.77 -1.70
N VAL A 42 0.12 -6.40 -2.04
CA VAL A 42 1.17 -6.79 -1.10
C VAL A 42 2.39 -5.93 -1.40
N ILE A 43 3.00 -5.38 -0.34
CA ILE A 43 4.31 -4.74 -0.41
C ILE A 43 5.28 -5.59 0.37
N ILE A 44 6.36 -5.98 -0.28
CA ILE A 44 7.40 -6.86 0.28
C ILE A 44 8.65 -6.02 0.51
N PHE A 45 9.21 -6.14 1.70
CA PHE A 45 10.40 -5.40 2.15
C PHE A 45 11.54 -6.36 2.49
N SER A 46 12.76 -5.90 2.25
CA SER A 46 13.98 -6.61 2.67
C SER A 46 14.27 -6.43 4.16
N ASN A 47 13.97 -5.26 4.72
CA ASN A 47 14.21 -4.92 6.13
C ASN A 47 12.89 -4.80 6.92
N GLN A 48 12.91 -5.15 8.19
CA GLN A 48 11.76 -5.04 9.10
C GLN A 48 11.47 -3.58 9.46
N GLU A 49 12.51 -2.79 9.74
CA GLU A 49 12.36 -1.37 10.12
C GLU A 49 11.68 -0.55 9.01
N ASP A 50 12.10 -0.78 7.76
CA ASP A 50 11.45 -0.20 6.58
C ASP A 50 9.98 -0.60 6.52
N SER A 51 9.65 -1.86 6.80
CA SER A 51 8.26 -2.34 6.74
C SER A 51 7.35 -1.65 7.75
N GLU A 52 7.86 -1.38 8.97
CA GLU A 52 7.11 -0.70 10.02
C GLU A 52 6.93 0.79 9.70
N THR A 53 7.99 1.45 9.25
CA THR A 53 7.94 2.86 8.82
C THR A 53 6.94 3.03 7.67
N MET A 54 7.00 2.16 6.67
CA MET A 54 6.11 2.21 5.51
C MET A 54 4.67 1.84 5.86
N TYR A 55 4.46 0.95 6.83
CA TYR A 55 3.13 0.67 7.38
C TYR A 55 2.51 1.93 7.99
N TRP A 56 3.25 2.64 8.83
CA TRP A 56 2.75 3.87 9.47
C TRP A 56 2.52 5.00 8.45
N LEU A 57 3.40 5.15 7.46
CA LEU A 57 3.18 6.08 6.35
C LEU A 57 1.87 5.77 5.61
N ALA A 58 1.68 4.51 5.19
CA ALA A 58 0.45 4.08 4.53
C ALA A 58 -0.78 4.30 5.40
N TYR A 59 -0.66 4.07 6.72
CA TYR A 59 -1.74 4.26 7.67
C TYR A 59 -2.13 5.73 7.81
N CYS A 60 -1.15 6.63 7.90
CA CYS A 60 -1.37 8.07 7.92
C CYS A 60 -2.07 8.53 6.64
N LEU A 61 -1.57 8.14 5.46
CA LEU A 61 -2.21 8.49 4.18
C LEU A 61 -3.66 8.02 4.10
N TRP A 62 -3.93 6.79 4.55
CA TRP A 62 -5.28 6.26 4.63
C TRP A 62 -6.17 7.06 5.59
N LYS A 63 -5.67 7.39 6.79
CA LYS A 63 -6.41 8.20 7.77
C LYS A 63 -6.75 9.60 7.27
N PHE A 64 -5.86 10.22 6.50
CA PHE A 64 -6.12 11.50 5.84
C PHE A 64 -6.98 11.39 4.58
N LYS A 65 -7.50 10.19 4.25
CA LYS A 65 -8.30 9.94 3.04
C LYS A 65 -7.58 10.31 1.74
N PHE A 66 -6.25 10.30 1.74
CA PHE A 66 -5.42 10.69 0.58
C PHE A 66 -5.80 9.92 -0.70
N TRP A 67 -6.15 8.64 -0.56
CA TRP A 67 -6.47 7.78 -1.69
C TRP A 67 -7.81 8.07 -2.35
N HIS A 68 -8.72 8.81 -1.69
CA HIS A 68 -10.08 9.04 -2.18
C HIS A 68 -10.11 9.77 -3.53
N GLN A 69 -9.14 10.67 -3.77
CA GLN A 69 -8.99 11.39 -5.03
C GLN A 69 -8.58 10.47 -6.20
N SER A 70 -7.96 9.34 -5.90
CA SER A 70 -7.43 8.37 -6.88
C SER A 70 -8.31 7.12 -6.99
N LEU A 71 -9.53 7.12 -6.40
CA LEU A 71 -10.46 5.99 -6.52
C LEU A 71 -11.23 6.04 -7.84
N TYR A 72 -11.39 4.86 -8.44
CA TYR A 72 -12.12 4.63 -9.67
C TYR A 72 -13.37 3.79 -9.40
N GLY A 73 -14.39 3.93 -10.24
CA GLY A 73 -15.63 3.15 -10.17
C GLY A 73 -16.74 3.86 -9.39
N SER A 74 -17.96 3.76 -9.90
CA SER A 74 -19.14 4.44 -9.34
C SER A 74 -19.84 3.64 -8.25
N VAL A 75 -20.00 2.32 -8.44
CA VAL A 75 -20.73 1.45 -7.51
C VAL A 75 -19.81 0.90 -6.42
N ILE A 76 -18.64 0.39 -6.82
CA ILE A 76 -17.61 -0.11 -5.89
C ILE A 76 -16.32 0.62 -6.23
N PRO A 77 -15.91 1.63 -5.44
CA PRO A 77 -14.69 2.35 -5.69
C PRO A 77 -13.48 1.45 -5.46
N PHE A 78 -12.42 1.63 -6.23
CA PHE A 78 -11.19 0.85 -6.12
C PHE A 78 -9.97 1.67 -6.51
N LEU A 79 -8.82 1.30 -5.96
CA LEU A 79 -7.54 1.92 -6.27
C LEU A 79 -6.78 1.03 -7.24
N ARG A 80 -6.36 1.53 -8.41
CA ARG A 80 -5.59 0.73 -9.38
C ARG A 80 -4.14 0.57 -8.93
N ILE A 81 -3.53 -0.56 -9.25
CA ILE A 81 -2.14 -0.84 -8.84
C ILE A 81 -1.14 0.15 -9.43
N GLN A 82 -1.38 0.63 -10.64
CA GLN A 82 -0.50 1.60 -11.31
C GLN A 82 -0.52 2.94 -10.58
N ASP A 83 -1.71 3.45 -10.25
CA ASP A 83 -1.89 4.70 -9.50
C ASP A 83 -1.29 4.57 -8.09
N PHE A 84 -1.59 3.46 -7.40
CA PHE A 84 -1.02 3.20 -6.09
C PHE A 84 0.51 3.16 -6.11
N LYS A 85 1.11 2.43 -7.07
CA LYS A 85 2.58 2.36 -7.21
C LYS A 85 3.19 3.74 -7.42
N LYS A 86 2.58 4.56 -8.27
CA LYS A 86 3.07 5.91 -8.58
C LYS A 86 3.00 6.80 -7.33
N ASP A 87 1.80 6.97 -6.78
CA ASP A 87 1.55 7.91 -5.69
C ASP A 87 2.27 7.49 -4.41
N PHE A 88 2.30 6.19 -4.09
CA PHE A 88 3.01 5.68 -2.93
C PHE A 88 4.52 5.88 -3.06
N SER A 89 5.11 5.55 -4.22
CA SER A 89 6.54 5.75 -4.44
C SER A 89 6.94 7.21 -4.37
N THR A 90 6.13 8.11 -4.93
CA THR A 90 6.33 9.55 -4.80
C THR A 90 6.33 9.96 -3.33
N LYS A 91 5.35 9.50 -2.54
CA LYS A 91 5.26 9.90 -1.15
C LYS A 91 6.39 9.35 -0.28
N VAL A 92 6.86 8.15 -0.58
CA VAL A 92 8.05 7.57 0.06
C VAL A 92 9.29 8.39 -0.25
N ASN A 93 9.47 8.81 -1.51
CA ASN A 93 10.61 9.65 -1.88
C ASN A 93 10.58 11.02 -1.21
N GLU A 94 9.41 11.67 -1.15
CA GLU A 94 9.24 12.93 -0.41
C GLU A 94 9.65 12.76 1.05
N MET A 95 9.15 11.72 1.72
CA MET A 95 9.47 11.44 3.12
C MET A 95 10.97 11.24 3.33
N LEU A 96 11.69 10.63 2.38
CA LEU A 96 13.15 10.42 2.48
C LEU A 96 13.98 11.67 2.16
N HIS A 97 13.41 12.64 1.44
CA HIS A 97 14.09 13.90 1.13
C HIS A 97 13.91 14.95 2.23
N ASP A 98 12.89 14.80 3.08
CA ASP A 98 12.62 15.67 4.22
C ASP A 98 13.50 15.38 5.45
N PHE A 99 14.36 14.34 5.41
CA PHE A 99 15.36 13.97 6.41
C PHE A 99 16.77 14.03 5.84
#